data_AF-A0A378X165-F1
#
_entry.id   AF-A0A378X165-F1
#
_cell.length_a   1.000
_cell.length_b   1.000
_cell.length_c   1.000
_cell.angle_alpha   90.00
_cell.angle_beta   90.00
_cell.angle_gamma   90.00
#
_symmetry.space_group_name_H-M   'P 1'
#
loop_
_entity.id
_entity.type
_entity.pdbx_description
1 polymer ?
#
loop_
_entity_poly.entity_id
_entity_poly.type
_entity_poly.pdbx_seq_one_letter_code
_entity_poly.pdbx_strand_id
1 'polypeptide(L)'
;MALLTRLGLPGDEKSWSALGFAVEDAMMRIGRISCTLGVGTGWGFEGIEADAATLGVPELLHDVETETAHPNGVTFVDHVVYWVPDLDESVTALNAVLGSGPRRRFHPRGPDGPEMAFYRVGEAFLEVVAAPTKRPALVGVAFGTPDLDATVAAVRAAGGPVGDPKPAVQGGRIAGVWHGHIDWGVAFLEPKPRGEGKSG
;
A
#
# COMPACT_ATOMS: atom_id res chain seq x y z
N MET A 1 15.13 -7.20 -9.81
CA MET A 1 13.97 -7.35 -8.90
C MET A 1 13.14 -6.11 -9.09
N ALA A 2 11.89 -6.26 -9.51
CA ALA A 2 11.00 -5.15 -9.75
C ALA A 2 10.79 -4.28 -8.49
N LEU A 3 10.77 -2.96 -8.69
CA LEU A 3 10.58 -1.96 -7.65
C LEU A 3 9.31 -1.18 -7.95
N LEU A 4 8.37 -1.12 -7.00
CA LEU A 4 7.27 -0.17 -7.08
C LEU A 4 7.83 1.21 -6.73
N THR A 5 7.70 2.17 -7.64
CA THR A 5 8.25 3.53 -7.46
C THR A 5 7.20 4.61 -7.58
N ARG A 6 6.03 4.30 -8.17
CA ARG A 6 4.96 5.28 -8.40
C ARG A 6 3.59 4.72 -8.01
N LEU A 7 2.74 5.57 -7.44
CA LEU A 7 1.34 5.26 -7.11
C LEU A 7 0.41 6.42 -7.46
N GLY A 8 -0.73 6.08 -8.04
CA GLY A 8 -1.85 6.99 -8.27
C GLY A 8 -2.86 6.75 -7.18
N LEU A 9 -3.09 7.75 -6.35
CA LEU A 9 -3.97 7.66 -5.20
C LEU A 9 -5.30 8.35 -5.50
N PRO A 10 -6.45 7.76 -5.09
CA PRO A 10 -7.74 8.42 -5.23
C PRO A 10 -7.89 9.53 -4.19
N GLY A 11 -8.95 10.34 -4.34
CA GLY A 11 -9.20 11.49 -3.46
C GLY A 11 -8.41 12.73 -3.85
N ASP A 12 -8.68 13.82 -3.14
CA ASP A 12 -8.04 15.12 -3.35
C ASP A 12 -6.99 15.43 -2.28
N GLU A 13 -6.24 16.52 -2.47
CA GLU A 13 -5.23 16.97 -1.51
C GLU A 13 -5.78 17.14 -0.10
N LYS A 14 -7.00 17.69 0.02
CA LYS A 14 -7.62 17.94 1.32
C LYS A 14 -7.86 16.65 2.09
N SER A 15 -8.34 15.60 1.43
CA SER A 15 -8.52 14.29 2.06
C SER A 15 -7.21 13.69 2.55
N TRP A 16 -6.13 13.83 1.78
CA TRP A 16 -4.81 13.33 2.17
C TRP A 16 -4.13 14.19 3.26
N SER A 17 -4.26 15.52 3.20
CA SER A 17 -3.79 16.42 4.25
C SER A 17 -4.54 16.24 5.57
N ALA A 18 -5.84 15.92 5.53
CA ALA A 18 -6.59 15.56 6.74
C ALA A 18 -6.05 14.28 7.40
N LEU A 19 -5.38 13.40 6.64
CA LEU A 19 -4.65 12.25 7.17
C LEU A 19 -3.21 12.61 7.63
N GLY A 20 -2.89 13.90 7.73
CA GLY A 20 -1.61 14.41 8.21
C GLY A 20 -0.44 14.18 7.25
N PHE A 21 -0.71 13.94 5.96
CA PHE A 21 0.34 13.96 4.93
C PHE A 21 0.65 15.40 4.51
N ALA A 22 1.94 15.67 4.33
CA ALA A 22 2.38 16.86 3.60
C ALA A 22 2.22 16.60 2.10
N VAL A 23 1.37 17.40 1.47
CA VAL A 23 1.04 17.33 0.04
C VAL A 23 1.39 18.66 -0.59
N GLU A 24 2.05 18.63 -1.75
CA GLU A 24 2.44 19.81 -2.52
C GLU A 24 2.14 19.53 -3.99
N ASP A 25 1.38 20.42 -4.65
CA ASP A 25 0.99 20.31 -6.06
C ASP A 25 0.43 18.93 -6.45
N ALA A 26 -0.55 18.43 -5.69
CA ALA A 26 -1.16 17.11 -5.83
C ALA A 26 -0.18 15.93 -5.76
N MET A 27 0.99 16.13 -5.15
CA MET A 27 2.04 15.13 -5.04
C MET A 27 2.51 14.99 -3.59
N MET A 28 2.97 13.79 -3.25
CA MET A 28 3.71 13.52 -2.02
C MET A 28 4.64 12.33 -2.22
N ARG A 29 5.74 12.28 -1.48
CA ARG A 29 6.65 11.13 -1.50
C ARG A 29 6.60 10.38 -0.18
N ILE A 30 6.31 9.08 -0.25
CA ILE A 30 6.26 8.19 0.91
C ILE A 30 7.39 7.18 0.77
N GLY A 31 8.44 7.33 1.58
CA GLY A 31 9.67 6.55 1.43
C GLY A 31 10.28 6.75 0.04
N ARG A 32 10.34 5.69 -0.76
CA ARG A 32 10.84 5.73 -2.14
C ARG A 32 9.74 5.78 -3.21
N ILE A 33 8.47 5.83 -2.81
CA ILE A 33 7.34 5.81 -3.74
C ILE A 33 6.78 7.22 -3.89
N SER A 34 6.74 7.69 -5.14
CA SER A 34 6.09 8.93 -5.54
C SER A 34 4.59 8.71 -5.71
N CYS A 35 3.80 9.50 -5.00
CA CYS A 35 2.36 9.41 -5.01
C CYS A 35 1.77 10.65 -5.70
N THR A 36 0.91 10.43 -6.69
CA THR A 36 0.18 11.49 -7.38
C THR A 36 -1.30 11.38 -7.06
N LEU A 37 -1.92 12.49 -6.70
CA LEU A 37 -3.33 12.60 -6.35
C LEU A 37 -4.15 13.05 -7.56
N GLY A 38 -5.43 12.67 -7.62
CA GLY A 38 -6.37 13.16 -8.63
C GLY A 38 -6.14 12.66 -10.07
N VAL A 39 -5.10 11.86 -10.34
CA VAL A 39 -4.81 11.26 -11.66
C VAL A 39 -5.47 9.88 -11.87
N GLY A 40 -6.29 9.44 -10.91
CA GLY A 40 -6.85 8.10 -10.88
C GLY A 40 -5.90 7.07 -10.27
N THR A 41 -6.38 5.83 -10.14
CA THR A 41 -5.61 4.74 -9.53
C THR A 41 -4.64 4.14 -10.53
N GLY A 42 -3.37 4.02 -10.16
CA GLY A 42 -2.34 3.44 -11.02
C GLY A 42 -1.06 3.13 -10.25
N TRP A 43 -0.10 2.52 -10.93
CA TRP A 43 1.23 2.25 -10.36
C TRP A 43 2.31 2.46 -11.42
N GLY A 44 3.56 2.49 -10.99
CA GLY A 44 4.70 2.41 -11.90
C GLY A 44 5.80 1.60 -11.26
N PHE A 45 6.45 0.78 -12.08
CA PHE A 45 7.54 -0.07 -11.64
C PHE A 45 8.84 0.26 -12.38
N GLU A 46 9.95 -0.13 -11.76
CA GLU A 46 11.27 -0.19 -12.40
C GLU A 46 11.82 -1.61 -12.33
N GLY A 47 12.62 -1.99 -13.33
CA GLY A 47 13.25 -3.32 -13.38
C GLY A 47 12.26 -4.48 -13.53
N ILE A 48 11.17 -4.24 -14.28
CA ILE A 48 10.22 -5.28 -14.71
C ILE A 48 10.74 -6.00 -15.96
N GLU A 49 10.35 -7.26 -16.11
CA GLU A 49 10.77 -8.16 -17.19
C GLU A 49 9.77 -8.18 -18.37
N ALA A 50 8.53 -7.71 -18.14
CA ALA A 50 7.48 -7.63 -19.15
C ALA A 50 6.56 -6.42 -18.90
N ASP A 51 5.69 -6.12 -19.86
CA ASP A 51 4.76 -4.99 -19.82
C ASP A 51 3.75 -5.10 -18.66
N ALA A 52 3.76 -4.11 -17.76
CA ALA A 52 2.88 -4.03 -16.60
C ALA A 52 1.40 -3.76 -16.98
N ALA A 53 1.11 -3.29 -18.19
CA ALA A 53 -0.26 -3.10 -18.67
C ALA A 53 -1.06 -4.41 -18.69
N THR A 54 -0.37 -5.55 -18.83
CA THR A 54 -0.98 -6.89 -18.76
C THR A 54 -1.63 -7.20 -17.41
N LEU A 55 -1.26 -6.46 -16.36
CA LEU A 55 -1.85 -6.58 -15.03
C LEU A 55 -3.17 -5.79 -14.90
N GLY A 56 -3.62 -5.07 -15.93
CA GLY A 56 -4.92 -4.41 -15.93
C GLY A 56 -5.04 -3.20 -14.98
N VAL A 57 -3.93 -2.66 -14.50
CA VAL A 57 -3.85 -1.41 -13.73
C VAL A 57 -3.09 -0.37 -14.55
N PRO A 58 -3.58 0.88 -14.68
CA PRO A 58 -2.88 1.93 -15.43
C PRO A 58 -1.44 2.16 -14.96
N GLU A 59 -0.53 2.31 -15.93
CA GLU A 59 0.86 2.65 -15.66
C GLU A 59 1.05 4.17 -15.52
N LEU A 60 1.80 4.58 -14.51
CA LEU A 60 2.19 5.97 -14.25
C LEU A 60 3.62 6.22 -14.69
N LEU A 61 3.80 7.30 -15.46
CA LEU A 61 5.05 7.64 -16.12
C LEU A 61 5.87 8.72 -15.40
N HIS A 62 5.27 9.48 -14.48
CA HIS A 62 5.92 10.62 -13.83
C HIS A 62 6.41 10.26 -12.42
N ASP A 63 7.61 10.70 -12.09
CA ASP A 63 8.23 10.56 -10.77
C ASP A 63 8.43 11.96 -10.14
N VAL A 64 8.60 11.97 -8.81
CA VAL A 64 8.85 13.18 -8.00
C VAL A 64 10.06 12.92 -7.12
N GLU A 65 11.08 13.78 -7.22
CA GLU A 65 12.37 13.55 -6.57
C GLU A 65 12.47 14.02 -5.11
N THR A 66 11.57 14.90 -4.66
CA THR A 66 11.72 15.55 -3.36
C THR A 66 11.27 14.66 -2.21
N GLU A 67 12.17 14.44 -1.25
CA GLU A 67 11.87 13.75 0.00
C GLU A 67 10.90 14.59 0.85
N THR A 68 9.83 13.96 1.34
CA THR A 68 8.78 14.65 2.10
C THR A 68 8.67 14.05 3.50
N ALA A 69 8.96 14.85 4.53
CA ALA A 69 8.61 14.48 5.90
C ALA A 69 7.13 14.76 6.14
N HIS A 70 6.38 13.78 6.62
CA HIS A 70 4.96 13.93 6.87
C HIS A 70 4.67 14.22 8.35
N PRO A 71 3.79 15.19 8.68
CA PRO A 71 3.36 15.46 10.05
C PRO A 71 2.80 14.24 10.79
N ASN A 72 2.20 13.29 10.06
CA ASN A 72 1.69 12.03 10.63
C ASN A 72 2.79 10.99 10.96
N GLY A 73 4.06 11.25 10.66
CA GLY A 73 5.18 10.36 10.98
C GLY A 73 5.29 9.10 10.10
N VAL A 74 4.48 8.98 9.03
CA VAL A 74 4.62 7.89 8.05
C VAL A 74 5.99 7.98 7.36
N THR A 75 6.62 6.81 7.16
CA THR A 75 7.98 6.71 6.59
C THR A 75 8.09 5.80 5.37
N PHE A 76 7.15 4.87 5.16
CA PHE A 76 7.16 3.98 3.98
C PHE A 76 5.76 3.47 3.64
N VAL A 77 5.59 2.97 2.41
CA VAL A 77 4.42 2.18 2.02
C VAL A 77 4.66 0.72 2.42
N ASP A 78 3.82 0.18 3.29
CA ASP A 78 3.95 -1.21 3.75
C ASP A 78 3.43 -2.17 2.67
N HIS A 79 2.18 -1.99 2.27
CA HIS A 79 1.58 -2.76 1.17
C HIS A 79 0.52 -1.98 0.41
N VAL A 80 0.31 -2.39 -0.83
CA VAL A 80 -0.81 -1.96 -1.69
C VAL A 80 -1.68 -3.18 -1.96
N VAL A 81 -2.98 -3.03 -1.77
CA VAL A 81 -3.97 -4.09 -1.98
C VAL A 81 -4.40 -4.08 -3.44
N TYR A 82 -4.15 -5.20 -4.12
CA TYR A 82 -4.45 -5.41 -5.52
C TYR A 82 -5.49 -6.52 -5.68
N TRP A 83 -6.69 -6.16 -6.10
CA TRP A 83 -7.74 -7.13 -6.40
C TRP A 83 -7.58 -7.72 -7.78
N VAL A 84 -7.82 -9.03 -7.87
CA VAL A 84 -7.78 -9.77 -9.13
C VAL A 84 -8.93 -10.76 -9.23
N PRO A 85 -9.49 -11.02 -10.43
CA PRO A 85 -10.58 -11.97 -10.59
C PRO A 85 -10.14 -13.41 -10.29
N ASP A 86 -8.95 -13.80 -10.74
CA ASP A 86 -8.37 -15.13 -10.52
C ASP A 86 -6.93 -14.99 -10.01
N LEU A 87 -6.62 -15.65 -8.88
CA LEU A 87 -5.32 -15.52 -8.24
C LEU A 87 -4.22 -16.29 -8.98
N ASP A 88 -4.51 -17.44 -9.57
CA ASP A 88 -3.51 -18.27 -10.25
C ASP A 88 -3.09 -17.67 -11.59
N GLU A 89 -4.05 -17.17 -12.36
CA GLU A 89 -3.78 -16.42 -13.59
C GLU A 89 -2.98 -15.15 -13.28
N SER A 90 -3.35 -14.43 -12.21
CA SER A 90 -2.67 -13.20 -11.82
C SER A 90 -1.27 -13.46 -11.27
N VAL A 91 -1.05 -14.56 -10.55
CA VAL A 91 0.28 -14.99 -10.12
C VAL A 91 1.16 -15.28 -11.33
N THR A 92 0.62 -15.93 -12.36
CA THR A 92 1.35 -16.20 -13.59
C THR A 92 1.77 -14.90 -14.30
N ALA A 93 0.84 -13.95 -14.44
CA ALA A 93 1.11 -12.65 -15.04
C ALA A 93 2.11 -11.81 -14.21
N LEU A 94 1.94 -11.77 -12.88
CA LEU A 94 2.85 -11.06 -11.97
C LEU A 94 4.26 -11.65 -11.99
N ASN A 95 4.41 -12.97 -12.08
CA ASN A 95 5.74 -13.59 -12.21
C ASN A 95 6.42 -13.18 -13.51
N ALA A 96 5.67 -13.12 -14.61
CA ALA A 96 6.19 -12.68 -15.91
C ALA A 96 6.61 -11.20 -15.90
N VAL A 97 5.83 -10.33 -15.25
CA VAL A 97 6.13 -8.89 -15.17
C VAL A 97 7.22 -8.60 -14.15
N LEU A 98 7.14 -9.13 -12.93
CA LEU A 98 8.03 -8.78 -11.82
C LEU A 98 9.33 -9.59 -11.79
N GLY A 99 9.42 -10.66 -12.60
CA GLY A 99 10.57 -11.56 -12.66
C GLY A 99 10.77 -12.41 -11.41
N SER A 100 9.79 -12.48 -10.49
CA SER A 100 9.90 -13.23 -9.25
C SER A 100 8.55 -13.71 -8.71
N GLY A 101 8.57 -14.83 -7.99
CA GLY A 101 7.39 -15.43 -7.36
C GLY A 101 6.93 -14.75 -6.07
N PRO A 102 5.71 -15.07 -5.59
CA PRO A 102 5.20 -14.54 -4.34
C PRO A 102 6.03 -15.08 -3.17
N ARG A 103 6.26 -14.23 -2.16
CA ARG A 103 6.90 -14.61 -0.90
C ARG A 103 6.05 -15.55 -0.08
N ARG A 104 4.72 -15.43 -0.18
CA ARG A 104 3.76 -16.26 0.54
C ARG A 104 2.42 -16.29 -0.20
N ARG A 105 1.75 -17.43 -0.13
CA ARG A 105 0.32 -17.60 -0.43
C ARG A 105 -0.38 -18.18 0.79
N PHE A 106 -1.53 -17.65 1.17
CA PHE A 106 -2.26 -18.09 2.37
C PHE A 106 -3.68 -17.50 2.43
N HIS A 107 -4.51 -18.05 3.31
CA HIS A 107 -5.83 -17.53 3.64
C HIS A 107 -5.77 -16.80 5.00
N PRO A 108 -5.78 -15.46 5.05
CA PRO A 108 -5.58 -14.69 6.28
C PRO A 108 -6.72 -14.84 7.29
N ARG A 109 -7.92 -15.21 6.79
CA ARG A 109 -9.17 -15.32 7.55
C ARG A 109 -9.62 -16.78 7.66
N GLY A 110 -8.69 -17.72 7.53
CA GLY A 110 -8.97 -19.16 7.49
C GLY A 110 -9.41 -19.64 6.10
N PRO A 111 -9.59 -20.96 5.92
CA PRO A 111 -9.78 -21.60 4.61
C PRO A 111 -10.94 -21.07 3.77
N ASP A 112 -11.98 -20.52 4.42
CA ASP A 112 -13.17 -19.99 3.77
C ASP A 112 -13.03 -18.50 3.37
N GLY A 113 -11.93 -17.84 3.75
CA GLY A 113 -11.62 -16.47 3.35
C GLY A 113 -11.08 -16.39 1.92
N PRO A 114 -10.85 -15.19 1.37
CA PRO A 114 -10.15 -15.06 0.10
C PRO A 114 -8.69 -15.52 0.24
N GLU A 115 -8.20 -16.29 -0.72
CA GLU A 115 -6.77 -16.57 -0.84
C GLU A 115 -6.03 -15.29 -1.26
N MET A 116 -4.80 -15.12 -0.76
CA MET A 116 -3.97 -13.97 -1.07
C MET A 116 -2.53 -14.37 -1.37
N ALA A 117 -1.85 -13.61 -2.22
CA ALA A 117 -0.43 -13.74 -2.52
C ALA A 117 0.32 -12.43 -2.19
N PHE A 118 1.49 -12.53 -1.57
CA PHE A 118 2.32 -11.36 -1.25
C PHE A 118 3.57 -11.31 -2.12
N TYR A 119 3.73 -10.23 -2.88
CA TYR A 119 4.94 -9.96 -3.66
C TYR A 119 5.75 -8.85 -3.03
N ARG A 120 7.07 -9.01 -2.97
CA ARG A 120 7.96 -7.93 -2.56
C ARG A 120 8.33 -7.10 -3.79
N VAL A 121 8.04 -5.80 -3.78
CA VAL A 121 8.27 -4.88 -4.90
C VAL A 121 9.08 -3.66 -4.45
N GLY A 122 10.34 -3.89 -4.08
CA GLY A 122 11.19 -2.86 -3.48
C GLY A 122 11.01 -2.75 -1.97
N GLU A 123 10.52 -1.60 -1.47
CA GLU A 123 10.22 -1.43 -0.04
C GLU A 123 8.82 -1.91 0.38
N ALA A 124 7.86 -1.83 -0.54
CA ALA A 124 6.48 -2.23 -0.32
C ALA A 124 6.22 -3.69 -0.69
N PHE A 125 5.07 -4.19 -0.27
CA PHE A 125 4.47 -5.41 -0.79
C PHE A 125 3.27 -5.12 -1.70
N LEU A 126 3.01 -6.00 -2.66
CA LEU A 126 1.68 -6.13 -3.24
C LEU A 126 0.95 -7.25 -2.50
N GLU A 127 -0.18 -6.92 -1.89
CA GLU A 127 -1.14 -7.87 -1.35
C GLU A 127 -2.18 -8.16 -2.41
N VAL A 128 -2.00 -9.28 -3.13
CA VAL A 128 -2.88 -9.71 -4.21
C VAL A 128 -4.01 -10.51 -3.63
N VAL A 129 -5.26 -10.10 -3.84
CA VAL A 129 -6.45 -10.71 -3.22
C VAL A 129 -7.41 -11.19 -4.30
N ALA A 130 -7.83 -12.46 -4.20
CA ALA A 130 -8.86 -13.00 -5.07
C ALA A 130 -10.21 -12.28 -4.85
N ALA A 131 -10.77 -11.74 -5.92
CA ALA A 131 -12.04 -11.02 -5.97
C ALA A 131 -12.79 -11.38 -7.28
N PRO A 132 -13.41 -12.56 -7.38
CA PRO A 132 -13.88 -13.16 -8.65
C PRO A 132 -14.84 -12.33 -9.50
N THR A 133 -15.57 -11.40 -8.88
CA THR A 133 -16.55 -10.54 -9.57
C THR A 133 -16.01 -9.14 -9.88
N LYS A 134 -14.73 -8.88 -9.60
CA LYS A 134 -14.10 -7.57 -9.74
C LYS A 134 -13.06 -7.59 -10.87
N ARG A 135 -12.94 -6.45 -11.55
CA ARG A 135 -11.81 -6.22 -12.45
C ARG A 135 -10.53 -5.97 -11.65
N PRO A 136 -9.35 -6.20 -12.24
CA PRO A 136 -8.08 -5.78 -11.68
C PRO A 136 -8.13 -4.34 -11.20
N ALA A 137 -7.81 -4.09 -9.93
CA ALA A 137 -7.84 -2.75 -9.35
C ALA A 137 -6.99 -2.65 -8.08
N LEU A 138 -6.38 -1.49 -7.89
CA LEU A 138 -5.83 -1.09 -6.60
C LEU A 138 -6.97 -0.54 -5.75
N VAL A 139 -7.06 -1.00 -4.51
CA VAL A 139 -8.23 -0.72 -3.64
C VAL A 139 -7.87 -0.33 -2.21
N GLY A 140 -6.58 -0.32 -1.90
CA GLY A 140 -6.14 0.02 -0.56
C GLY A 140 -4.63 0.12 -0.44
N VAL A 141 -4.22 0.78 0.62
CA VAL A 141 -2.82 1.01 0.96
C VAL A 141 -2.66 1.04 2.47
N ALA A 142 -1.57 0.46 2.96
CA ALA A 142 -1.13 0.61 4.33
C ALA A 142 0.23 1.30 4.38
N PHE A 143 0.39 2.17 5.37
CA PHE A 143 1.59 2.97 5.57
C PHE A 143 2.29 2.60 6.87
N GLY A 144 3.60 2.51 6.83
CA GLY A 144 4.44 2.24 7.99
C GLY A 144 4.78 3.50 8.77
N THR A 145 4.64 3.43 10.10
CA THR A 145 5.05 4.47 11.05
C THR A 145 5.85 3.85 12.21
N PRO A 146 6.86 4.54 12.77
CA PRO A 146 7.57 4.07 13.95
C PRO A 146 6.78 4.23 15.27
N ASP A 147 5.75 5.08 15.30
CA ASP A 147 4.90 5.34 16.48
C ASP A 147 3.46 5.54 16.03
N LEU A 148 2.63 4.50 16.19
CA LEU A 148 1.24 4.55 15.75
C LEU A 148 0.38 5.49 16.59
N ASP A 149 0.68 5.65 17.88
CA ASP A 149 -0.10 6.51 18.76
C ASP A 149 0.13 7.99 18.38
N ALA A 150 1.38 8.36 18.08
CA ALA A 150 1.72 9.68 17.55
C ALA A 150 1.09 9.94 16.17
N THR A 151 1.13 8.96 15.27
CA THR A 151 0.46 9.06 13.95
C THR A 151 -1.03 9.31 14.09
N VAL A 152 -1.72 8.52 14.93
CA VAL A 152 -3.15 8.69 15.17
C VAL A 152 -3.47 10.05 15.79
N ALA A 153 -2.65 10.52 16.73
CA ALA A 153 -2.81 11.85 17.31
C ALA A 153 -2.66 12.97 16.25
N ALA A 154 -1.67 12.86 15.37
CA ALA A 154 -1.44 13.82 14.29
C ALA A 154 -2.59 13.82 13.26
N VAL A 155 -3.09 12.65 12.86
CA VAL A 155 -4.26 12.53 11.97
C VAL A 155 -5.49 13.19 12.61
N ARG A 156 -5.75 12.94 13.89
CA ARG A 156 -6.87 13.56 14.62
C ARG A 156 -6.71 15.08 14.73
N ALA A 157 -5.49 15.56 14.99
CA ALA A 157 -5.20 17.00 15.04
C ALA A 157 -5.40 17.68 13.67
N ALA A 158 -5.14 16.97 12.57
CA ALA A 158 -5.44 17.42 11.20
C ALA A 158 -6.93 17.28 10.81
N GLY A 159 -7.77 16.73 11.69
CA GLY A 159 -9.21 16.54 11.46
C GLY A 159 -9.56 15.28 10.67
N GLY A 160 -8.63 14.34 10.50
CA GLY A 160 -8.82 13.11 9.74
C GLY A 160 -9.56 12.01 10.50
N PRO A 161 -10.35 11.17 9.81
CA PRO A 161 -11.13 10.10 10.43
C PRO A 161 -10.31 8.81 10.58
N VAL A 162 -9.73 8.59 11.75
CA VAL A 162 -8.94 7.38 12.05
C VAL A 162 -9.46 6.65 13.30
N GLY A 163 -9.54 5.33 13.20
CA GLY A 163 -9.89 4.46 14.32
C GLY A 163 -8.78 4.36 15.36
N ASP A 164 -9.08 3.71 16.48
CA ASP A 164 -8.08 3.45 17.51
C ASP A 164 -7.06 2.39 17.06
N PRO A 165 -5.78 2.54 17.45
CA PRO A 165 -4.78 1.50 17.30
C PRO A 165 -5.22 0.16 17.91
N LYS A 166 -5.08 -0.92 17.15
CA LYS A 166 -5.40 -2.29 17.59
C LYS A 166 -4.34 -3.29 17.12
N PRO A 167 -4.25 -4.50 17.71
CA PRO A 167 -3.34 -5.52 17.22
C PRO A 167 -3.58 -5.85 15.73
N ALA A 168 -2.51 -5.91 14.94
CA ALA A 168 -2.58 -6.33 13.54
C ALA A 168 -2.55 -7.85 13.43
N VAL A 169 -3.29 -8.42 12.46
CA VAL A 169 -3.37 -9.88 12.23
C VAL A 169 -1.98 -10.47 11.94
N GLN A 170 -1.12 -9.72 11.25
CA GLN A 170 0.24 -10.15 10.89
C GLN A 170 1.29 -9.80 11.97
N GLY A 171 0.86 -9.26 13.12
CA GLY A 171 1.71 -8.77 14.20
C GLY A 171 1.99 -7.26 14.10
N GLY A 172 2.30 -6.63 15.23
CA GLY A 172 2.38 -5.17 15.35
C GLY A 172 1.01 -4.56 15.68
N ARG A 173 0.84 -3.26 15.41
CA ARG A 173 -0.40 -2.52 15.62
C ARG A 173 -0.85 -1.84 14.33
N ILE A 174 -2.15 -1.68 14.16
CA ILE A 174 -2.76 -1.05 12.99
C ILE A 174 -3.89 -0.11 13.41
N ALA A 175 -4.05 1.01 12.73
CA ALA A 175 -5.19 1.90 12.82
C ALA A 175 -5.75 2.16 11.42
N GLY A 176 -7.04 1.86 11.22
CA GLY A 176 -7.70 2.06 9.92
C GLY A 176 -8.35 3.44 9.83
N VAL A 177 -8.27 4.05 8.66
CA VAL A 177 -9.08 5.22 8.31
C VAL A 177 -10.53 4.78 8.12
N TRP A 178 -11.48 5.61 8.54
CA TRP A 178 -12.90 5.25 8.42
C TRP A 178 -13.34 5.18 6.95
N HIS A 179 -14.26 4.25 6.68
CA HIS A 179 -14.81 4.03 5.35
C HIS A 179 -15.41 5.32 4.76
N GLY A 180 -15.15 5.56 3.47
CA GLY A 180 -15.73 6.67 2.71
C GLY A 180 -14.96 7.99 2.82
N HIS A 181 -13.86 8.05 3.58
CA HIS A 181 -12.98 9.23 3.57
C HIS A 181 -12.19 9.36 2.26
N ILE A 182 -11.63 8.23 1.83
CA ILE A 182 -10.98 8.03 0.54
C ILE A 182 -11.59 6.75 -0.02
N ASP A 183 -11.82 6.70 -1.33
CA ASP A 183 -12.40 5.53 -2.03
C ASP A 183 -11.48 4.29 -2.05
N TRP A 184 -10.53 4.21 -1.12
CA TRP A 184 -9.63 3.10 -0.82
C TRP A 184 -9.68 2.75 0.66
N GLY A 185 -9.37 1.49 0.99
CA GLY A 185 -9.00 1.13 2.35
C GLY A 185 -7.64 1.74 2.69
N VAL A 186 -7.58 2.61 3.69
CA VAL A 186 -6.32 3.22 4.15
C VAL A 186 -6.04 2.82 5.60
N ALA A 187 -4.80 2.44 5.89
CA ALA A 187 -4.37 2.11 7.24
C ALA A 187 -2.96 2.60 7.57
N PHE A 188 -2.72 2.84 8.85
CA PHE A 188 -1.41 3.09 9.42
C PHE A 188 -0.99 1.87 10.24
N LEU A 189 0.25 1.41 10.04
CA LEU A 189 0.81 0.21 10.64
C LEU A 189 2.08 0.60 11.41
N GLU A 190 2.14 0.22 12.68
CA GLU A 190 3.39 0.10 13.41
C GLU A 190 3.81 -1.36 13.38
N PRO A 191 4.87 -1.71 12.64
CA PRO A 191 5.30 -3.09 12.51
C PRO A 191 5.77 -3.60 13.87
N LYS A 192 5.62 -4.92 14.09
CA LYS A 192 6.21 -5.55 15.28
C LYS A 192 7.71 -5.23 15.31
N PRO A 193 8.30 -4.84 16.46
CA PRO A 193 9.74 -4.75 16.60
C PRO A 193 10.36 -6.05 16.09
N ARG A 194 11.34 -5.94 15.17
CA ARG A 194 12.12 -7.13 14.80
C ARG A 194 12.70 -7.65 16.10
N GLY A 195 12.25 -8.81 16.55
CA GLY A 195 12.84 -9.46 17.71
C GLY A 195 14.33 -9.56 17.43
N GLU A 196 15.15 -9.12 18.39
CA GLU A 196 16.57 -9.44 18.39
C GLU A 196 16.69 -10.92 18.03
N GLY A 197 17.34 -11.20 16.90
CA GLY A 197 17.53 -12.56 16.46
C GLY A 197 18.11 -13.32 17.64
N LYS A 198 17.48 -14.42 18.04
CA LYS A 198 18.04 -15.31 19.05
C LYS A 198 19.43 -15.71 18.54
N SER A 199 20.46 -15.09 19.11
CA SER A 199 21.81 -15.64 19.12
C SER A 199 21.72 -16.91 19.95
N GLY A 200 21.67 -18.05 19.26
CA GLY A 200 21.67 -19.39 19.80
C GLY A 200 22.20 -20.35 18.74
#